data_AF-A0A924EZE7-F1
#
_entry.id   AF-A0A924EZE7-F1
#
_cell.length_a   1.000
_cell.length_b   1.000
_cell.length_c   1.000
_cell.angle_alpha   90.00
_cell.angle_beta   90.00
_cell.angle_gamma   90.00
#
_symmetry.space_group_name_H-M   'P 1'
#
loop_
_entity.id
_entity.type
_entity.pdbx_description
1 polymer ?
#
loop_
_entity_poly.entity_id
_entity_poly.type
_entity_poly.pdbx_seq_one_letter_code
_entity_poly.pdbx_strand_id
1 'polypeptide(L)'
;MKTQPVGQRDLFALFGATPAARGRSDERLSVERAVTLAELEASHAAATSVLPAAHMNVGMNVTLDVTQNVMLDVTQNVLLNDTGDGPAAARTQKGKRKPVTDLDALRELVKAGTQDRPGTYRFLCGEGSVLYVGKSKQLRTRLMSYFRAEWPHDKGARILWRAARIEWEYQPSEFAALLRELRLIKQLRPRYNWMMKRDARHYCFVRMTAGLAPKLTVTRDASGDERGTYFGPYLSASRVTDALRELSDLLGLRDCSNDVRMHFRDQAELPVIATPRAPKCIRHEIGKCLGPCVAAVTESAYATQLALARAFLDGSGDGPMKALSARMLAHSEALEFERAGQVRDKLHRLERLRAQFERLRFAVETLTFAYPVTGHGNETRVYLVKRGTVRADLKLPVSRREQLEFAEWSRRIFHQPDRPTRIIPTHEIDELLLLSSWFQRHPDEFARTLEPEQALRAFGA
;
A
#
# COMPACT_ATOMS: atom_id res chain seq x y z
N MET A 1 26.44 -17.43 -1.05
CA MET A 1 25.21 -17.93 -0.40
C MET A 1 24.18 -18.20 -1.49
N LYS A 2 23.79 -19.47 -1.68
CA LYS A 2 22.78 -19.88 -2.65
C LYS A 2 21.41 -19.42 -2.14
N THR A 3 20.75 -18.51 -2.85
CA THR A 3 19.35 -18.12 -2.61
C THR A 3 18.45 -19.27 -3.04
N GLN A 4 17.75 -19.90 -2.09
CA GLN A 4 16.65 -20.83 -2.42
C GLN A 4 15.49 -20.04 -3.06
N PRO A 5 14.77 -20.62 -4.04
CA PRO A 5 13.57 -19.99 -4.58
C PRO A 5 12.48 -19.96 -3.49
N VAL A 6 11.97 -18.77 -3.22
CA VAL A 6 10.91 -18.54 -2.23
C VAL A 6 9.63 -19.24 -2.70
N GLY A 7 9.06 -20.09 -1.85
CA GLY A 7 7.82 -20.80 -2.14
C GLY A 7 6.62 -19.87 -2.17
N GLN A 8 5.67 -20.16 -3.06
CA GLN A 8 4.40 -19.45 -3.29
C GLN A 8 3.64 -19.09 -1.99
N ARG A 9 3.84 -19.85 -0.90
CA ARG A 9 3.23 -19.67 0.43
C ARG A 9 3.69 -18.39 1.16
N ASP A 10 4.93 -17.95 1.01
CA ASP A 10 5.45 -16.79 1.75
C ASP A 10 4.90 -15.46 1.21
N LEU A 11 4.50 -15.42 -0.07
CA LEU A 11 3.85 -14.27 -0.69
C LEU A 11 2.39 -14.08 -0.19
N PHE A 12 1.67 -15.16 0.14
CA PHE A 12 0.28 -15.06 0.64
C PHE A 12 0.20 -14.54 2.08
N ALA A 13 1.22 -14.79 2.90
CA ALA A 13 1.32 -14.24 4.25
C ALA A 13 1.52 -12.72 4.28
N LEU A 14 2.05 -12.11 3.20
CA LEU A 14 2.34 -10.67 3.10
C LEU A 14 1.12 -9.77 3.25
N PHE A 15 -0.08 -10.27 2.91
CA PHE A 15 -1.31 -9.46 2.84
C PHE A 15 -2.43 -9.95 3.78
N GLY A 16 -2.12 -10.88 4.69
CA GLY A 16 -2.96 -11.19 5.85
C GLY A 16 -4.23 -12.01 5.59
N ALA A 17 -4.25 -12.91 4.60
CA ALA A 17 -5.39 -13.80 4.35
C ALA A 17 -4.96 -15.26 4.19
N THR A 18 -5.50 -16.15 5.03
CA THR A 18 -5.53 -17.60 4.78
C THR A 18 -6.47 -17.88 3.58
N PRO A 19 -6.18 -18.84 2.69
CA PRO A 19 -7.07 -19.14 1.57
C PRO A 19 -8.42 -19.64 2.08
N ALA A 20 -9.50 -18.95 1.73
CA ALA A 20 -10.84 -19.48 1.92
C ALA A 20 -11.03 -20.67 0.95
N ALA A 21 -11.16 -21.87 1.50
CA ALA A 21 -11.54 -23.05 0.74
C ALA A 21 -12.92 -22.80 0.11
N ARG A 22 -12.98 -22.73 -1.23
CA ARG A 22 -14.25 -22.70 -1.96
C ARG A 22 -14.82 -24.11 -1.94
N GLY A 23 -15.85 -24.32 -1.11
CA GLY A 23 -16.73 -25.47 -1.21
C GLY A 23 -17.44 -25.46 -2.57
N ARG A 24 -17.24 -26.52 -3.35
CA ARG A 24 -18.18 -26.93 -4.41
C ARG A 24 -19.24 -27.79 -3.74
N SER A 25 -20.48 -27.31 -3.77
CA SER A 25 -21.66 -28.16 -3.76
C SER A 25 -21.68 -28.97 -5.05
N ASP A 26 -21.76 -30.29 -4.96
CA ASP A 26 -22.77 -31.09 -5.67
C ASP A 26 -22.81 -32.55 -5.17
N GLU A 27 -24.07 -32.97 -5.02
CA GLU A 27 -24.73 -34.25 -4.73
C GLU A 27 -23.97 -35.60 -4.71
N ARG A 28 -24.20 -36.30 -3.59
CA ARG A 28 -24.62 -37.71 -3.42
C ARG A 28 -23.94 -38.81 -4.26
N LEU A 29 -23.19 -39.68 -3.58
CA LEU A 29 -23.41 -41.13 -3.62
C LEU A 29 -22.70 -41.84 -2.45
N SER A 30 -23.51 -42.55 -1.68
CA SER A 30 -23.20 -43.37 -0.52
C SER A 30 -22.36 -44.59 -0.90
N VAL A 31 -21.30 -44.93 -0.15
CA VAL A 31 -20.95 -46.32 0.24
C VAL A 31 -20.09 -46.26 1.51
N GLU A 32 -20.51 -47.01 2.52
CA GLU A 32 -19.84 -47.27 3.80
C GLU A 32 -18.49 -47.98 3.63
N ARG A 33 -17.51 -47.69 4.52
CA ARG A 33 -16.74 -48.73 5.22
C ARG A 33 -15.78 -48.13 6.26
N ALA A 34 -16.01 -48.53 7.51
CA ALA A 34 -15.09 -48.41 8.62
C ALA A 34 -13.91 -49.38 8.44
N VAL A 35 -12.68 -48.92 8.70
CA VAL A 35 -11.62 -49.77 9.30
C VAL A 35 -10.76 -48.89 10.24
N THR A 36 -10.48 -49.51 11.38
CA THR A 36 -9.95 -49.14 12.68
C THR A 36 -8.54 -48.54 12.77
N LEU A 37 -8.34 -47.78 13.87
CA LEU A 37 -7.07 -47.54 14.54
C LEU A 37 -6.30 -48.85 14.81
N ALA A 38 -5.12 -48.98 14.21
CA ALA A 38 -3.94 -49.68 14.71
C ALA A 38 -2.78 -49.34 13.75
N GLU A 39 -1.53 -49.45 14.21
CA GLU A 39 -0.28 -49.21 13.47
C GLU A 39 0.36 -47.80 13.61
N LEU A 40 0.16 -47.18 14.77
CA LEU A 40 1.20 -46.39 15.44
C LEU A 40 1.77 -47.26 16.55
N GLU A 41 2.81 -48.05 16.25
CA GLU A 41 3.82 -48.58 17.21
C GLU A 41 4.68 -49.68 16.56
N ALA A 42 5.81 -49.30 15.95
CA ALA A 42 7.04 -50.11 15.93
C ALA A 42 8.15 -49.33 15.21
N SER A 43 9.07 -48.78 16.01
CA SER A 43 10.53 -48.71 15.77
C SER A 43 11.18 -47.56 16.56
N HIS A 44 11.17 -47.71 17.89
CA HIS A 44 12.31 -47.42 18.77
C HIS A 44 13.06 -48.77 18.92
N ALA A 45 14.38 -48.92 19.08
CA ALA A 45 15.46 -48.07 19.56
C ALA A 45 16.83 -48.73 19.30
N ALA A 46 17.92 -47.93 19.37
CA ALA A 46 19.23 -48.20 20.03
C ALA A 46 20.30 -47.24 19.44
N ALA A 47 21.15 -46.51 20.16
CA ALA A 47 21.53 -46.50 21.58
C ALA A 47 22.17 -45.14 22.00
N THR A 48 21.82 -44.68 23.21
CA THR A 48 22.62 -44.18 24.37
C THR A 48 24.06 -43.66 24.12
N SER A 49 24.63 -42.59 24.70
CA SER A 49 24.59 -41.89 26.00
C SER A 49 25.42 -40.57 25.84
N VAL A 50 25.26 -39.43 26.55
CA VAL A 50 25.51 -39.09 27.96
C VAL A 50 24.94 -37.66 28.25
N LEU A 51 24.31 -37.48 29.42
CA LEU A 51 23.67 -36.29 30.04
C LEU A 51 24.66 -35.40 30.85
N PRO A 52 24.29 -34.37 31.68
CA PRO A 52 23.03 -33.58 31.89
C PRO A 52 23.32 -32.02 31.85
N ALA A 53 22.46 -31.03 32.11
CA ALA A 53 21.35 -30.86 33.04
C ALA A 53 20.46 -29.63 32.73
N ALA A 54 19.17 -29.76 33.09
CA ALA A 54 18.24 -28.77 33.65
C ALA A 54 17.99 -27.41 32.97
N HIS A 55 16.75 -27.18 32.51
CA HIS A 55 15.84 -26.23 33.17
C HIS A 55 14.38 -26.48 32.79
N MET A 56 13.54 -26.35 33.82
CA MET A 56 12.12 -26.72 33.87
C MET A 56 11.21 -25.85 33.01
N ASN A 57 10.23 -26.56 32.47
CA ASN A 57 8.94 -26.12 31.96
C ASN A 57 8.18 -25.23 32.96
N VAL A 58 7.66 -24.11 32.48
CA VAL A 58 6.31 -23.65 32.83
C VAL A 58 5.63 -23.23 31.54
N GLY A 59 4.67 -24.05 31.12
CA GLY A 59 3.79 -23.74 30.01
C GLY A 59 2.81 -22.62 30.39
N MET A 60 2.68 -21.65 29.49
CA MET A 60 1.47 -20.83 29.38
C MET A 60 1.05 -20.82 27.92
N ASN A 61 0.11 -21.71 27.62
CA ASN A 61 -0.78 -21.59 26.48
C ASN A 61 -1.51 -20.24 26.61
N VAL A 62 -1.19 -19.30 25.72
CA VAL A 62 -2.03 -18.15 25.43
C VAL A 62 -2.34 -18.19 23.94
N THR A 63 -3.27 -19.08 23.59
CA THR A 63 -4.13 -18.93 22.42
C THR A 63 -4.99 -17.69 22.63
N LEU A 64 -4.48 -16.52 22.22
CA LEU A 64 -5.30 -15.33 22.06
C LEU A 64 -5.87 -15.32 20.64
N ASP A 65 -7.10 -15.81 20.60
CA ASP A 65 -8.08 -15.64 19.55
C ASP A 65 -8.17 -14.15 19.15
N VAL A 66 -7.69 -13.84 17.95
CA VAL A 66 -8.00 -12.59 17.25
C VAL A 66 -8.42 -12.96 15.83
N THR A 67 -9.45 -13.79 15.75
CA THR A 67 -10.31 -13.81 14.57
C THR A 67 -11.38 -12.73 14.76
N GLN A 68 -11.39 -11.76 13.84
CA GLN A 68 -12.53 -10.96 13.35
C GLN A 68 -12.15 -9.50 13.07
N ASN A 69 -12.58 -9.05 11.89
CA ASN A 69 -12.58 -7.68 11.37
C ASN A 69 -11.23 -7.04 11.07
N VAL A 70 -10.72 -7.21 9.84
CA VAL A 70 -10.42 -6.14 8.86
C VAL A 70 -10.08 -6.83 7.53
N MET A 71 -11.08 -7.31 6.78
CA MET A 71 -10.92 -7.63 5.35
C MET A 71 -12.27 -7.94 4.74
N LEU A 72 -12.96 -6.88 4.34
CA LEU A 72 -14.06 -6.89 3.36
C LEU A 72 -14.31 -5.43 3.04
N ASP A 73 -13.56 -4.86 2.10
CA ASP A 73 -14.01 -3.62 1.43
C ASP A 73 -13.32 -3.30 0.09
N VAL A 74 -12.78 -4.30 -0.63
CA VAL A 74 -12.10 -4.05 -1.92
C VAL A 74 -12.68 -4.84 -3.11
N THR A 75 -13.68 -5.70 -2.94
CA THR A 75 -14.25 -6.43 -4.10
C THR A 75 -15.75 -6.69 -4.13
N GLN A 76 -16.55 -6.14 -3.22
CA GLN A 76 -18.00 -6.17 -3.36
C GLN A 76 -18.60 -4.84 -2.93
N ASN A 77 -19.17 -4.10 -3.88
CA ASN A 77 -20.36 -3.28 -3.66
C ASN A 77 -20.90 -2.82 -5.03
N VAL A 78 -21.58 -3.78 -5.67
CA VAL A 78 -22.88 -3.51 -6.27
C VAL A 78 -23.84 -3.39 -5.10
N LEU A 79 -24.59 -2.28 -5.04
CA LEU A 79 -25.57 -1.91 -4.02
C LEU A 79 -24.96 -1.58 -2.66
N LEU A 80 -24.89 -0.28 -2.34
CA LEU A 80 -25.38 0.30 -1.10
C LEU A 80 -25.26 1.84 -1.21
N ASN A 81 -26.40 2.48 -0.99
CA ASN A 81 -26.52 3.92 -0.78
C ASN A 81 -25.62 4.31 0.39
N ASP A 82 -24.82 5.37 0.26
CA ASP A 82 -24.86 6.39 1.30
C ASP A 82 -24.23 7.74 0.96
N THR A 83 -24.85 8.70 1.61
CA THR A 83 -24.69 10.15 1.58
C THR A 83 -23.27 10.61 1.92
N GLY A 84 -22.74 11.50 1.09
CA GLY A 84 -21.42 12.10 1.31
C GLY A 84 -21.14 13.29 0.39
N ASP A 85 -22.14 14.14 0.16
CA ASP A 85 -21.92 15.51 -0.32
C ASP A 85 -22.10 16.44 0.91
N GLY A 86 -21.00 17.04 1.39
CA GLY A 86 -21.06 18.18 2.33
C GLY A 86 -21.77 19.37 1.67
N PRO A 87 -22.37 20.28 2.46
CA PRO A 87 -23.49 21.11 2.02
C PRO A 87 -23.03 22.23 1.10
N ALA A 88 -23.03 21.97 -0.21
CA ALA A 88 -23.14 23.04 -1.18
C ALA A 88 -24.59 23.50 -1.19
N ALA A 89 -24.86 24.54 -0.39
CA ALA A 89 -26.04 25.40 -0.38
C ALA A 89 -27.23 24.89 -1.20
N ALA A 90 -28.19 24.28 -0.51
CA ALA A 90 -29.52 24.03 -1.02
C ALA A 90 -30.22 25.36 -1.35
N ARG A 91 -29.96 25.89 -2.54
CA ARG A 91 -30.90 26.79 -3.21
C ARG A 91 -31.94 25.92 -3.90
N THR A 92 -33.08 25.78 -3.22
CA THR A 92 -34.33 25.27 -3.75
C THR A 92 -34.76 26.11 -4.94
N GLN A 93 -34.46 25.64 -6.15
CA GLN A 93 -35.22 26.00 -7.34
C GLN A 93 -35.86 24.72 -7.89
N LYS A 94 -37.18 24.62 -7.71
CA LYS A 94 -38.08 23.70 -8.40
C LYS A 94 -38.08 24.03 -9.90
N GLY A 95 -36.99 23.71 -10.59
CA GLY A 95 -36.95 23.55 -12.03
C GLY A 95 -36.50 22.12 -12.28
N LYS A 96 -37.27 21.33 -13.03
CA LYS A 96 -36.83 20.01 -13.50
C LYS A 96 -35.54 20.22 -14.29
N ARG A 97 -34.37 20.06 -13.64
CA ARG A 97 -33.09 20.00 -14.36
C ARG A 97 -33.29 18.93 -15.43
N LYS A 98 -32.98 19.25 -16.69
CA LYS A 98 -32.96 18.28 -17.77
C LYS A 98 -31.54 17.71 -17.87
N PRO A 99 -31.36 16.47 -18.38
CA PRO A 99 -30.03 15.98 -18.71
C PRO A 99 -29.36 16.92 -19.71
N VAL A 100 -28.02 17.02 -19.65
CA VAL A 100 -27.23 17.92 -20.51
C VAL A 100 -27.38 17.56 -21.99
N THR A 101 -27.56 16.28 -22.29
CA THR A 101 -27.75 15.73 -23.64
C THR A 101 -28.92 14.74 -23.63
N ASP A 102 -29.46 14.47 -24.82
CA ASP A 102 -30.41 13.39 -25.03
C ASP A 102 -29.79 12.02 -24.66
N LEU A 103 -30.36 11.40 -23.63
CA LEU A 103 -29.89 10.13 -23.09
C LEU A 103 -30.19 8.96 -24.02
N ASP A 104 -31.27 9.02 -24.81
CA ASP A 104 -31.65 7.94 -25.72
C ASP A 104 -30.72 7.92 -26.93
N ALA A 105 -30.40 9.10 -27.49
CA ALA A 105 -29.39 9.23 -28.54
C ALA A 105 -28.02 8.71 -28.07
N LEU A 106 -27.60 9.07 -26.85
CA LEU A 106 -26.33 8.61 -26.28
C LEU A 106 -26.33 7.09 -26.02
N ARG A 107 -27.47 6.53 -25.62
CA ARG A 107 -27.65 5.08 -25.42
C ARG A 107 -27.50 4.32 -26.73
N GLU A 108 -28.17 4.75 -27.80
CA GLU A 108 -28.07 4.09 -29.10
C GLU A 108 -26.66 4.22 -29.69
N LEU A 109 -25.98 5.36 -29.50
CA LEU A 109 -24.58 5.53 -29.89
C LEU A 109 -23.67 4.51 -29.19
N VAL A 110 -23.83 4.33 -27.88
CA VAL A 110 -23.05 3.33 -27.13
C VAL A 110 -23.41 1.92 -27.61
N LYS A 111 -24.69 1.60 -27.79
CA LYS A 111 -25.15 0.27 -28.20
C LYS A 111 -24.62 -0.12 -29.59
N ALA A 112 -24.58 0.82 -30.53
CA ALA A 112 -24.06 0.59 -31.89
C ALA A 112 -22.52 0.62 -31.95
N GLY A 113 -21.87 1.48 -31.18
CA GLY A 113 -20.41 1.71 -31.24
C GLY A 113 -19.56 0.85 -30.32
N THR A 114 -20.17 0.12 -29.37
CA THR A 114 -19.44 -0.67 -28.37
C THR A 114 -19.66 -2.18 -28.49
N GLN A 115 -18.64 -2.93 -28.09
CA GLN A 115 -18.63 -4.39 -28.01
C GLN A 115 -18.25 -4.83 -26.59
N ASP A 116 -18.66 -6.05 -26.21
CA ASP A 116 -18.27 -6.63 -24.93
C ASP A 116 -16.83 -7.18 -25.02
N ARG A 117 -15.88 -6.28 -24.76
CA ARG A 117 -14.46 -6.60 -24.59
C ARG A 117 -13.83 -5.71 -23.52
N PRO A 118 -12.63 -6.04 -23.00
CA PRO A 118 -11.98 -5.21 -21.99
C PRO A 118 -11.69 -3.81 -22.52
N GLY A 119 -11.83 -2.82 -21.65
CA GLY A 119 -11.62 -1.43 -22.05
C GLY A 119 -11.79 -0.43 -20.93
N THR A 120 -11.41 0.80 -21.24
CA THR A 120 -11.65 1.98 -20.40
C THR A 120 -12.67 2.89 -21.08
N TYR A 121 -13.40 3.66 -20.27
CA TYR A 121 -14.39 4.63 -20.75
C TYR A 121 -14.30 5.93 -19.97
N ARG A 122 -14.74 7.01 -20.60
CA ARG A 122 -14.72 8.37 -20.07
C ARG A 122 -16.04 9.06 -20.33
N PHE A 123 -16.57 9.72 -19.31
CA PHE A 123 -17.68 10.65 -19.45
C PHE A 123 -17.13 12.07 -19.49
N LEU A 124 -17.53 12.86 -20.47
CA LEU A 124 -17.06 14.23 -20.67
C LEU A 124 -18.23 15.20 -20.51
N CYS A 125 -17.99 16.39 -19.96
CA CYS A 125 -18.98 17.46 -19.94
C CYS A 125 -19.05 18.18 -21.30
N GLY A 126 -20.00 19.10 -21.46
CA GLY A 126 -20.15 19.90 -22.69
C GLY A 126 -18.92 20.76 -23.03
N GLU A 127 -18.12 21.12 -22.02
CA GLU A 127 -16.87 21.88 -22.18
C GLU A 127 -15.66 20.98 -22.53
N GLY A 128 -15.86 19.67 -22.68
CA GLY A 128 -14.79 18.70 -22.99
C GLY A 128 -13.98 18.23 -21.77
N SER A 129 -14.25 18.72 -20.56
CA SER A 129 -13.59 18.24 -19.35
C SER A 129 -14.06 16.84 -18.95
N VAL A 130 -13.13 15.98 -18.50
CA VAL A 130 -13.44 14.60 -18.10
C VAL A 130 -14.08 14.58 -16.71
N LEU A 131 -15.33 14.12 -16.67
CA LEU A 131 -16.15 13.99 -15.46
C LEU A 131 -15.83 12.72 -14.68
N TYR A 132 -15.66 11.60 -15.39
CA TYR A 132 -15.44 10.28 -14.81
C TYR A 132 -14.64 9.40 -15.77
N VAL A 133 -13.77 8.56 -15.20
CA VAL A 133 -13.06 7.48 -15.92
C VAL A 133 -13.40 6.15 -15.24
N GLY A 134 -13.64 5.10 -16.03
CA GLY A 134 -13.87 3.75 -15.51
C GLY A 134 -13.24 2.66 -16.37
N LYS A 135 -13.05 1.46 -15.82
CA LYS A 135 -12.72 0.23 -16.55
C LYS A 135 -13.89 -0.75 -16.66
N SER A 136 -13.80 -1.69 -17.59
CA SER A 136 -14.64 -2.89 -17.59
C SER A 136 -13.94 -4.08 -18.27
N LYS A 137 -14.31 -5.31 -17.87
CA LYS A 137 -14.04 -6.52 -18.66
C LYS A 137 -14.99 -6.65 -19.87
N GLN A 138 -16.22 -6.15 -19.71
CA GLN A 138 -17.31 -6.19 -20.68
C GLN A 138 -17.83 -4.76 -20.87
N LEU A 139 -17.25 -4.03 -21.82
CA LEU A 139 -17.41 -2.58 -21.92
C LEU A 139 -18.84 -2.15 -22.27
N ARG A 140 -19.46 -2.78 -23.27
CA ARG A 140 -20.84 -2.50 -23.67
C ARG A 140 -21.81 -2.72 -22.52
N THR A 141 -21.76 -3.88 -21.88
CA THR A 141 -22.62 -4.22 -20.73
C THR A 141 -22.47 -3.21 -19.60
N ARG A 142 -21.23 -2.81 -19.28
CA ARG A 142 -20.96 -1.82 -18.24
C ARG A 142 -21.45 -0.42 -18.60
N LEU A 143 -21.31 0.02 -19.84
CA LEU A 143 -21.81 1.33 -20.25
C LEU A 143 -23.35 1.34 -20.27
N MET A 144 -23.96 0.25 -20.74
CA MET A 144 -25.42 0.08 -20.74
C MET A 144 -26.03 0.12 -19.33
N SER A 145 -25.30 -0.33 -18.30
CA SER A 145 -25.82 -0.28 -16.92
C SER A 145 -26.04 1.14 -16.41
N TYR A 146 -25.29 2.14 -16.89
CA TYR A 146 -25.48 3.54 -16.48
C TYR A 146 -26.85 4.09 -16.91
N PHE A 147 -27.40 3.63 -18.04
CA PHE A 147 -28.71 4.06 -18.54
C PHE A 147 -29.88 3.43 -17.77
N ARG A 148 -29.62 2.40 -16.95
CA ARG A 148 -30.62 1.77 -16.07
C ARG A 148 -30.61 2.35 -14.66
N ALA A 149 -29.64 3.20 -14.34
CA ALA A 149 -29.45 3.75 -13.01
C ALA A 149 -30.49 4.81 -12.67
N GLU A 150 -31.01 4.77 -11.45
CA GLU A 150 -32.07 5.68 -10.99
C GLU A 150 -31.51 7.02 -10.51
N TRP A 151 -31.95 8.11 -11.15
CA TRP A 151 -31.64 9.47 -10.73
C TRP A 151 -32.63 9.94 -9.63
N PRO A 152 -32.20 10.72 -8.60
CA PRO A 152 -30.88 11.34 -8.41
C PRO A 152 -29.92 10.59 -7.47
N HIS A 153 -30.37 9.51 -6.84
CA HIS A 153 -29.60 8.87 -5.76
C HIS A 153 -28.39 8.08 -6.29
N ASP A 154 -28.48 7.50 -7.49
CA ASP A 154 -27.38 6.75 -8.07
C ASP A 154 -26.25 7.67 -8.59
N LYS A 155 -25.01 7.37 -8.19
CA LYS A 155 -23.81 8.10 -8.63
C LYS A 155 -23.60 8.01 -10.15
N GLY A 156 -23.82 6.84 -10.73
CA GLY A 156 -23.75 6.60 -12.16
C GLY A 156 -24.79 7.39 -12.93
N ALA A 157 -26.04 7.42 -12.46
CA ALA A 157 -27.08 8.29 -13.02
C ALA A 157 -26.62 9.76 -12.98
N ARG A 158 -25.96 10.19 -11.90
CA ARG A 158 -25.45 11.57 -11.79
C ARG A 158 -24.29 11.93 -12.70
N ILE A 159 -23.44 10.97 -13.00
CA ILE A 159 -22.38 11.14 -13.99
C ILE A 159 -23.02 11.26 -15.38
N LEU A 160 -23.90 10.32 -15.72
CA LEU A 160 -24.57 10.26 -17.02
C LEU A 160 -25.36 11.53 -17.31
N TRP A 161 -26.14 12.02 -16.34
CA TRP A 161 -26.93 13.25 -16.48
C TRP A 161 -26.13 14.52 -16.76
N ARG A 162 -24.87 14.58 -16.32
CA ARG A 162 -23.96 15.71 -16.58
C ARG A 162 -23.06 15.49 -17.80
N ALA A 163 -23.04 14.28 -18.34
CA ALA A 163 -22.20 13.93 -19.46
C ALA A 163 -22.83 14.44 -20.77
N ALA A 164 -22.01 15.12 -21.57
CA ALA A 164 -22.36 15.46 -22.94
C ALA A 164 -21.92 14.39 -23.94
N ARG A 165 -20.80 13.70 -23.64
CA ARG A 165 -20.21 12.66 -24.48
C ARG A 165 -19.67 11.51 -23.66
N ILE A 166 -19.71 10.31 -24.25
CA ILE A 166 -19.03 9.11 -23.75
C ILE A 166 -17.97 8.71 -24.78
N GLU A 167 -16.76 8.47 -24.29
CA GLU A 167 -15.66 7.92 -25.08
C GLU A 167 -15.20 6.60 -24.48
N TRP A 168 -14.65 5.72 -25.31
CA TRP A 168 -14.08 4.46 -24.85
C TRP A 168 -12.84 4.08 -25.65
N GLU A 169 -11.94 3.37 -24.97
CA GLU A 169 -10.70 2.83 -25.53
C GLU A 169 -10.63 1.36 -25.17
N TYR A 170 -10.56 0.50 -26.17
CA TYR A 170 -10.44 -0.94 -25.96
C TYR A 170 -9.05 -1.31 -25.52
N GLN A 171 -8.97 -2.32 -24.67
CA GLN A 171 -7.73 -2.78 -24.07
C GLN A 171 -7.58 -4.27 -24.32
N PRO A 172 -6.34 -4.75 -24.49
CA PRO A 172 -6.05 -6.13 -24.85
C PRO A 172 -6.51 -7.09 -23.75
N SER A 173 -6.37 -6.73 -22.47
CA SER A 173 -6.78 -7.56 -21.34
C SER A 173 -7.46 -6.76 -20.24
N GLU A 174 -8.04 -7.46 -19.26
CA GLU A 174 -8.53 -6.80 -18.04
C GLU A 174 -7.41 -6.06 -17.30
N PHE A 175 -6.23 -6.67 -17.21
CA PHE A 175 -5.07 -6.06 -16.57
C PHE A 175 -4.67 -4.75 -17.27
N ALA A 176 -4.65 -4.73 -18.61
CA ALA A 176 -4.43 -3.51 -19.38
C ALA A 176 -5.48 -2.44 -19.09
N ALA A 177 -6.77 -2.82 -19.03
CA ALA A 177 -7.85 -1.90 -18.71
C ALA A 177 -7.71 -1.30 -17.31
N LEU A 178 -7.30 -2.12 -16.33
CA LEU A 178 -7.04 -1.69 -14.96
C LEU A 178 -5.86 -0.69 -14.90
N LEU A 179 -4.74 -1.02 -15.54
CA LEU A 179 -3.55 -0.16 -15.58
C LEU A 179 -3.85 1.17 -16.30
N ARG A 180 -4.56 1.12 -17.42
CA ARG A 180 -4.94 2.31 -18.20
C ARG A 180 -5.88 3.23 -17.42
N GLU A 181 -6.88 2.68 -16.73
CA GLU A 181 -7.78 3.44 -15.86
C GLU A 181 -7.02 4.20 -14.78
N LEU A 182 -6.11 3.52 -14.06
CA LEU A 182 -5.29 4.14 -13.03
C LEU A 182 -4.50 5.33 -13.59
N ARG A 183 -3.83 5.14 -14.73
CA ARG A 183 -3.02 6.20 -15.38
C ARG A 183 -3.88 7.37 -15.84
N LEU A 184 -5.05 7.12 -16.42
CA LEU A 184 -5.99 8.17 -16.84
C LEU A 184 -6.53 8.97 -15.65
N ILE A 185 -6.84 8.31 -14.53
CA ILE A 185 -7.33 8.99 -13.33
C ILE A 185 -6.24 9.86 -12.70
N LYS A 186 -4.99 9.39 -12.69
CA LYS A 186 -3.84 10.18 -12.25
C LYS A 186 -3.64 11.43 -13.10
N GLN A 187 -3.69 11.27 -14.42
CA GLN A 187 -3.45 12.33 -15.39
C GLN A 187 -4.58 13.37 -15.39
N LEU A 188 -5.84 12.92 -15.39
CA LEU A 188 -7.00 13.78 -15.64
C LEU A 188 -7.70 14.24 -14.36
N ARG A 189 -7.44 13.58 -13.22
CA ARG A 189 -8.05 13.84 -11.90
C ARG A 189 -9.56 14.15 -11.94
N PRO A 190 -10.37 13.33 -12.64
CA PRO A 190 -11.77 13.63 -12.93
C PRO A 190 -12.59 13.85 -11.66
N ARG A 191 -13.61 14.71 -11.77
CA ARG A 191 -14.41 15.17 -10.63
C ARG A 191 -15.08 14.03 -9.85
N TYR A 192 -15.64 13.04 -10.55
CA TYR A 192 -16.45 11.97 -9.93
C TYR A 192 -15.67 10.72 -9.54
N ASN A 193 -14.36 10.64 -9.82
CA ASN A 193 -13.50 9.58 -9.28
C ASN A 193 -13.07 9.88 -7.82
N TRP A 194 -13.91 10.58 -7.05
CA TRP A 194 -13.64 10.98 -5.66
C TRP A 194 -13.28 9.79 -4.76
N MET A 195 -13.84 8.60 -5.01
CA MET A 195 -13.51 7.41 -4.22
C MET A 195 -12.07 6.94 -4.47
N MET A 196 -11.57 6.98 -5.71
CA MET A 196 -10.13 6.78 -5.97
C MET A 196 -9.26 7.95 -5.46
N LYS A 197 -9.81 9.18 -5.38
CA LYS A 197 -9.17 10.29 -4.64
C LYS A 197 -9.16 10.05 -3.11
N ARG A 198 -10.00 9.15 -2.60
CA ARG A 198 -10.00 8.64 -1.22
C ARG A 198 -9.05 7.45 -1.09
N ASP A 199 -8.84 6.67 -2.14
CA ASP A 199 -7.82 5.61 -2.17
C ASP A 199 -6.40 6.15 -2.14
N ALA A 200 -6.15 7.31 -2.76
CA ALA A 200 -4.93 8.08 -2.51
C ALA A 200 -4.77 8.52 -1.02
N ARG A 201 -5.83 8.41 -0.19
CA ARG A 201 -5.79 8.60 1.28
C ARG A 201 -5.63 7.29 2.05
N HIS A 202 -5.59 6.13 1.38
CA HIS A 202 -5.31 4.84 2.02
C HIS A 202 -3.84 4.64 2.34
N TYR A 203 -2.97 5.57 1.93
CA TYR A 203 -1.56 5.53 2.30
C TYR A 203 -1.10 6.89 2.81
N CYS A 204 -0.16 6.84 3.73
CA CYS A 204 0.55 8.00 4.23
C CYS A 204 2.05 7.70 4.26
N PHE A 205 2.82 8.76 4.38
CA PHE A 205 4.26 8.74 4.46
C PHE A 205 4.68 9.34 5.79
N VAL A 206 5.75 8.79 6.34
CA VAL A 206 6.50 9.47 7.39
C VAL A 206 7.46 10.41 6.69
N ARG A 207 7.32 11.70 6.92
CA ARG A 207 8.25 12.72 6.44
C ARG A 207 9.17 13.13 7.59
N MET A 208 10.46 12.99 7.39
CA MET A 208 11.50 13.67 8.15
C MET A 208 11.81 15.00 7.48
N THR A 209 11.55 16.11 8.18
CA THR A 209 11.76 17.46 7.63
C THR A 209 13.25 17.78 7.47
N ALA A 210 13.62 18.62 6.50
CA ALA A 210 14.96 19.23 6.48
C ALA A 210 15.07 20.40 7.46
N GLY A 211 16.31 20.84 7.70
CA GLY A 211 16.65 21.99 8.52
C GLY A 211 17.47 21.61 9.74
N LEU A 212 17.72 22.59 10.62
CA LEU A 212 18.59 22.47 11.79
C LEU A 212 18.08 21.46 12.83
N ALA A 213 16.77 21.44 13.10
CA ALA A 213 16.17 20.45 13.99
C ALA A 213 15.04 19.68 13.27
N PRO A 214 15.38 18.64 12.49
CA PRO A 214 14.42 17.78 11.82
C PRO A 214 13.41 17.15 12.78
N LYS A 215 12.19 16.92 12.29
CA LYS A 215 11.13 16.20 13.00
C LYS A 215 10.44 15.20 12.09
N LEU A 216 9.73 14.26 12.72
CA LEU A 216 8.91 13.27 12.05
C LEU A 216 7.47 13.76 11.96
N THR A 217 6.88 13.66 10.78
CA THR A 217 5.49 14.07 10.52
C THR A 217 4.80 13.07 9.61
N VAL A 218 3.50 12.89 9.75
CA VAL A 218 2.72 12.08 8.80
C VAL A 218 2.18 13.00 7.72
N THR A 219 2.45 12.66 6.46
CA THR A 219 1.93 13.37 5.29
C THR A 219 1.23 12.39 4.35
N ARG A 220 0.23 12.87 3.62
CA ARG A 220 -0.38 12.13 2.51
C ARG A 220 0.20 12.54 1.15
N ASP A 221 0.87 13.68 1.12
CA ASP A 221 1.55 14.20 -0.07
C ASP A 221 3.05 13.92 0.06
N ALA A 222 3.55 12.97 -0.72
CA ALA A 222 4.99 12.78 -0.93
C ALA A 222 5.52 13.63 -2.11
N SER A 223 4.64 14.38 -2.78
CA SER A 223 4.94 15.13 -4.01
C SER A 223 5.20 16.62 -3.81
N GLY A 224 5.00 17.16 -2.60
CA GLY A 224 4.82 18.61 -2.40
C GLY A 224 6.01 19.40 -1.86
N ASP A 225 7.05 18.75 -1.33
CA ASP A 225 8.11 19.45 -0.61
C ASP A 225 9.44 18.70 -0.77
N GLU A 226 10.26 19.14 -1.74
CA GLU A 226 11.49 18.47 -2.20
C GLU A 226 12.60 18.37 -1.12
N ARG A 227 12.44 19.07 0.00
CA ARG A 227 13.50 19.18 1.02
C ARG A 227 13.43 18.08 2.09
N GLY A 228 12.38 17.27 2.17
CA GLY A 228 12.24 16.23 3.21
C GLY A 228 12.67 14.83 2.77
N THR A 229 13.07 13.97 3.73
CA THR A 229 13.16 12.52 3.49
C THR A 229 11.81 11.87 3.80
N TYR A 230 11.32 10.99 2.92
CA TYR A 230 10.02 10.33 3.07
C TYR A 230 10.22 8.83 3.23
N PHE A 231 9.49 8.21 4.14
CA PHE A 231 9.45 6.77 4.39
C PHE A 231 8.01 6.26 4.23
N GLY A 232 7.86 5.04 3.72
CA GLY A 232 6.57 4.43 3.43
C GLY A 232 6.44 4.00 1.96
N PRO A 233 5.21 3.79 1.45
CA PRO A 233 3.89 4.10 2.04
C PRO A 233 3.42 3.21 3.20
N TYR A 234 2.54 3.74 4.04
CA TYR A 234 1.86 3.04 5.15
C TYR A 234 0.35 3.16 5.05
N LEU A 235 -0.41 2.09 5.33
CA LEU A 235 -1.85 2.02 5.08
C LEU A 235 -2.75 2.80 6.07
N SER A 236 -2.24 3.21 7.23
CA SER A 236 -3.06 3.82 8.29
C SER A 236 -2.37 5.02 8.92
N ALA A 237 -2.80 6.22 8.51
CA ALA A 237 -2.28 7.48 9.04
C ALA A 237 -2.42 7.58 10.57
N SER A 238 -3.53 7.09 11.15
CA SER A 238 -3.75 7.11 12.60
C SER A 238 -2.71 6.24 13.32
N ARG A 239 -2.59 4.96 12.91
CA ARG A 239 -1.64 4.02 13.53
C ARG A 239 -0.19 4.48 13.38
N VAL A 240 0.15 5.05 12.23
CA VAL A 240 1.48 5.61 11.97
C VAL A 240 1.72 6.84 12.85
N THR A 241 0.72 7.71 13.03
CA THR A 241 0.83 8.88 13.91
C THR A 241 1.11 8.47 15.35
N ASP A 242 0.38 7.47 15.87
CA ASP A 242 0.59 6.96 17.21
C ASP A 242 1.99 6.35 17.37
N ALA A 243 2.42 5.51 16.43
CA ALA A 243 3.75 4.91 16.46
C ALA A 243 4.87 5.97 16.36
N LEU A 244 4.71 6.98 15.50
CA LEU A 244 5.67 8.08 15.40
C LEU A 244 5.75 8.93 16.66
N ARG A 245 4.62 9.13 17.35
CA ARG A 245 4.61 9.85 18.63
C ARG A 245 5.43 9.07 19.66
N GLU A 246 5.25 7.76 19.77
CA GLU A 246 6.03 6.93 20.69
C GLU A 246 7.52 6.90 20.33
N LEU A 247 7.86 6.82 19.04
CA LEU A 247 9.24 6.91 18.56
C LEU A 247 9.87 8.26 18.90
N SER A 248 9.14 9.36 18.67
CA SER A 248 9.61 10.72 18.95
C SER A 248 9.79 10.96 20.44
N ASP A 249 8.85 10.48 21.27
CA ASP A 249 8.92 10.52 22.72
C ASP A 249 10.13 9.75 23.26
N LEU A 250 10.41 8.56 22.72
CA LEU A 250 11.53 7.72 23.15
C LEU A 250 12.88 8.35 22.83
N LEU A 251 12.99 9.01 21.67
CA LEU A 251 14.22 9.63 21.17
C LEU A 251 14.31 11.12 21.52
N GLY A 252 13.33 11.67 22.23
CA GLY A 252 13.28 13.09 22.62
C GLY A 252 13.22 14.07 21.43
N LEU A 253 12.66 13.65 20.30
CA LEU A 253 12.51 14.48 19.10
C LEU A 253 11.36 15.48 19.27
N ARG A 254 11.47 16.63 18.58
CA ARG A 254 10.40 17.64 18.59
C ARG A 254 9.21 17.20 17.72
N ASP A 255 8.03 17.66 18.10
CA ASP A 255 6.79 17.59 17.31
C ASP A 255 6.13 18.97 17.14
N CYS A 256 6.71 20.02 17.74
CA CYS A 256 6.17 21.38 17.71
C CYS A 256 6.07 21.95 16.29
N SER A 257 5.18 22.93 16.11
CA SER A 257 4.90 23.56 14.82
C SER A 257 6.14 24.21 14.19
N ASN A 258 6.13 24.38 12.86
CA ASN A 258 7.29 24.81 12.07
C ASN A 258 7.68 26.29 12.30
N ASP A 259 6.76 27.11 12.81
CA ASP A 259 6.95 28.51 13.18
C ASP A 259 7.83 28.68 14.42
N VAL A 260 7.98 27.63 15.24
CA VAL A 260 8.87 27.65 16.40
C VAL A 260 10.32 27.64 15.92
N ARG A 261 11.06 28.71 16.26
CA ARG A 261 12.50 28.82 15.99
C ARG A 261 13.31 27.86 16.85
N MET A 262 14.36 27.30 16.25
CA MET A 262 15.24 26.31 16.86
C MET A 262 16.60 26.95 17.11
N HIS A 263 17.13 26.70 18.30
CA HIS A 263 18.39 27.24 18.76
C HIS A 263 19.09 26.17 19.60
N PHE A 264 20.21 25.66 19.11
CA PHE A 264 20.97 24.66 19.85
C PHE A 264 21.93 25.30 20.86
N ARG A 265 22.32 24.54 21.88
CA ARG A 265 23.20 25.00 22.96
C ARG A 265 24.55 25.49 22.47
N ASP A 266 25.06 24.84 21.44
CA ASP A 266 26.36 25.06 20.79
C ASP A 266 26.31 26.12 19.67
N GLN A 267 25.14 26.70 19.39
CA GLN A 267 25.00 27.79 18.44
C GLN A 267 25.17 29.13 19.16
N ALA A 268 26.37 29.71 19.04
CA ALA A 268 26.70 31.02 19.58
C ALA A 268 25.98 32.13 18.79
N GLU A 269 24.86 32.62 19.31
CA GLU A 269 24.38 33.96 18.94
C GLU A 269 25.25 35.00 19.67
N LEU A 270 25.59 36.11 19.00
CA LEU A 270 26.45 37.19 19.52
C LEU A 270 26.15 37.53 21.00
N PRO A 271 27.17 37.79 21.83
CA PRO A 271 27.09 37.74 23.30
C PRO A 271 26.27 38.87 23.96
N VAL A 272 25.49 39.65 23.21
CA VAL A 272 24.88 40.90 23.72
C VAL A 272 23.46 40.71 24.24
N ILE A 273 22.74 39.62 23.94
CA ILE A 273 21.39 39.37 24.51
C ILE A 273 21.15 37.86 24.74
N ALA A 274 22.00 37.21 25.53
CA ALA A 274 21.76 35.85 26.00
C ALA A 274 20.81 35.85 27.21
N THR A 275 19.58 36.31 27.03
CA THR A 275 18.52 36.02 28.02
C THR A 275 18.34 34.50 28.08
N PRO A 276 18.42 33.85 29.25
CA PRO A 276 18.07 32.44 29.37
C PRO A 276 16.65 32.25 28.83
N ARG A 277 16.52 31.52 27.72
CA ARG A 277 15.21 31.26 27.10
C ARG A 277 14.47 30.28 28.00
N ALA A 278 13.62 30.80 28.88
CA ALA A 278 12.80 29.98 29.74
C ALA A 278 12.00 28.98 28.89
N PRO A 279 12.07 27.66 29.19
CA PRO A 279 11.27 26.69 28.47
C PRO A 279 9.80 26.96 28.74
N LYS A 280 9.06 27.32 27.69
CA LYS A 280 7.58 27.42 27.73
C LYS A 280 6.91 26.11 27.29
N CYS A 281 7.68 25.04 27.12
CA CYS A 281 7.22 23.81 26.48
C CYS A 281 7.14 22.66 27.49
N ILE A 282 5.90 22.31 27.84
CA ILE A 282 5.59 21.18 28.74
C ILE A 282 6.31 19.89 28.35
N ARG A 283 6.45 19.60 27.05
CA ARG A 283 7.11 18.37 26.57
C ARG A 283 8.58 18.28 26.99
N HIS A 284 9.28 19.42 27.05
CA HIS A 284 10.66 19.43 27.54
C HIS A 284 10.71 19.21 29.05
N GLU A 285 9.83 19.89 29.80
CA GLU A 285 9.74 19.77 31.26
C GLU A 285 9.46 18.34 31.72
N ILE A 286 8.62 17.60 30.99
CA ILE A 286 8.33 16.18 31.29
C ILE A 286 9.32 15.20 30.61
N GLY A 287 10.42 15.68 30.04
CA GLY A 287 11.48 14.85 29.45
C GLY A 287 11.14 14.15 28.13
N LYS A 288 10.08 14.57 27.42
CA LYS A 288 9.63 14.01 26.14
C LYS A 288 10.24 14.67 24.91
N CYS A 289 10.99 15.75 25.11
CA CYS A 289 11.73 16.44 24.07
C CYS A 289 13.04 16.96 24.64
N LEU A 290 14.14 16.83 23.88
CA LEU A 290 15.46 17.33 24.26
C LEU A 290 15.54 18.87 24.29
N GLY A 291 14.52 19.57 23.79
CA GLY A 291 14.41 21.02 23.90
C GLY A 291 15.35 21.83 22.98
N PRO A 292 15.42 21.55 21.66
CA PRO A 292 16.20 22.38 20.73
C PRO A 292 15.60 23.79 20.53
N CYS A 293 14.39 24.08 20.98
CA CYS A 293 13.84 25.45 20.93
C CYS A 293 14.35 26.36 22.06
N VAL A 294 14.92 25.77 23.11
CA VAL A 294 15.33 26.45 24.34
C VAL A 294 16.83 26.30 24.60
N ALA A 295 17.60 25.86 23.59
CA ALA A 295 19.03 25.58 23.70
C ALA A 295 19.39 24.55 24.79
N ALA A 296 18.46 23.64 25.12
CA ALA A 296 18.68 22.60 26.12
C ALA A 296 19.48 21.40 25.59
N VAL A 297 19.78 21.33 24.28
CA VAL A 297 20.53 20.24 23.66
C VAL A 297 21.52 20.79 22.63
N THR A 298 22.64 20.10 22.42
CA THR A 298 23.57 20.41 21.32
C THR A 298 23.04 19.88 20.00
N GLU A 299 23.50 20.45 18.89
CA GLU A 299 23.13 19.99 17.54
C GLU A 299 23.55 18.53 17.33
N SER A 300 24.76 18.17 17.76
CA SER A 300 25.31 16.82 17.66
C SER A 300 24.48 15.77 18.40
N ALA A 301 24.07 16.05 19.65
CA ALA A 301 23.30 15.11 20.46
C ALA A 301 21.89 14.90 19.87
N TYR A 302 21.26 15.96 19.36
CA TYR A 302 19.98 15.84 18.67
C TYR A 302 20.12 15.06 17.35
N ALA A 303 21.20 15.30 16.60
CA ALA A 303 21.50 14.57 15.36
C ALA A 303 21.71 13.07 15.60
N THR A 304 22.34 12.67 16.73
CA THR A 304 22.46 11.25 17.11
C THR A 304 21.09 10.59 17.28
N GLN A 305 20.15 11.24 17.97
CA GLN A 305 18.79 10.71 18.13
C GLN A 305 18.05 10.63 16.81
N LEU A 306 18.23 11.64 15.94
CA LEU A 306 17.65 11.63 14.61
C LEU A 306 18.22 10.50 13.74
N ALA A 307 19.51 10.19 13.86
CA ALA A 307 20.13 9.07 13.16
C ALA A 307 19.55 7.72 13.60
N LEU A 308 19.23 7.55 14.89
CA LEU A 308 18.52 6.38 15.40
C LEU A 308 17.10 6.28 14.83
N ALA A 309 16.37 7.40 14.78
CA ALA A 309 15.04 7.44 14.14
C ALA A 309 15.12 7.08 12.66
N ARG A 310 16.14 7.58 11.95
CA ARG A 310 16.37 7.28 10.53
C ARG A 310 16.69 5.81 10.31
N ALA A 311 17.63 5.24 11.08
CA ALA A 311 17.96 3.82 11.01
C ALA A 311 16.74 2.93 11.32
N PHE A 312 15.91 3.37 12.28
CA PHE A 312 14.64 2.71 12.54
C PHE A 312 13.64 2.87 11.40
N LEU A 313 13.52 4.00 10.72
CA LEU A 313 12.56 4.11 9.60
C LEU A 313 13.05 3.42 8.32
N ASP A 314 14.37 3.33 8.11
CA ASP A 314 14.99 2.67 6.94
C ASP A 314 15.13 1.15 7.07
N GLY A 315 14.88 0.57 8.25
CA GLY A 315 15.05 -0.88 8.46
C GLY A 315 16.47 -1.32 8.76
N SER A 316 17.41 -0.40 9.01
CA SER A 316 18.82 -0.73 9.26
C SER A 316 19.17 -0.86 10.75
N GLY A 317 18.25 -0.54 11.67
CA GLY A 317 18.52 -0.67 13.10
C GLY A 317 17.28 -0.71 13.98
N ASP A 318 17.35 -1.52 15.04
CA ASP A 318 16.24 -1.79 15.97
C ASP A 318 16.43 -1.18 17.35
N GLY A 319 17.34 -0.20 17.47
CA GLY A 319 17.67 0.48 18.73
C GLY A 319 16.44 0.91 19.54
N PRO A 320 15.45 1.60 18.95
CA PRO A 320 14.21 1.98 19.64
C PRO A 320 13.42 0.81 20.23
N MET A 321 13.29 -0.31 19.48
CA MET A 321 12.56 -1.49 19.97
C MET A 321 13.32 -2.20 21.09
N LYS A 322 14.65 -2.33 20.94
CA LYS A 322 15.51 -2.90 22.00
C LYS A 322 15.44 -2.08 23.29
N ALA A 323 15.44 -0.75 23.19
CA ALA A 323 15.30 0.13 24.34
C ALA A 323 13.94 -0.03 25.05
N LEU A 324 12.83 -0.14 24.31
CA LEU A 324 11.52 -0.40 24.91
C LEU A 324 11.44 -1.80 25.54
N SER A 325 11.99 -2.82 24.88
CA SER A 325 12.03 -4.18 25.41
C SER A 325 12.79 -4.25 26.73
N ALA A 326 13.98 -3.63 26.80
CA ALA A 326 14.76 -3.55 28.04
C ALA A 326 14.00 -2.82 29.17
N ARG A 327 13.32 -1.71 28.87
CA ARG A 327 12.50 -0.98 29.84
C ARG A 327 11.30 -1.79 30.34
N MET A 328 10.64 -2.52 29.43
CA MET A 328 9.53 -3.41 29.77
C MET A 328 9.98 -4.50 30.74
N LEU A 329 11.12 -5.15 30.44
CA LEU A 329 11.72 -6.18 31.30
C LEU A 329 12.09 -5.60 32.67
N ALA A 330 12.72 -4.43 32.73
CA ALA A 330 13.07 -3.79 34.00
C ALA A 330 11.83 -3.49 34.87
N HIS A 331 10.73 -3.00 34.28
CA HIS A 331 9.47 -2.81 35.01
C HIS A 331 8.86 -4.14 35.47
N SER A 332 8.97 -5.19 34.66
CA SER A 332 8.49 -6.53 35.02
C SER A 332 9.28 -7.14 36.18
N GLU A 333 10.60 -6.98 36.18
CA GLU A 333 11.50 -7.41 37.26
C GLU A 333 11.20 -6.64 38.57
N ALA A 334 10.83 -5.36 38.45
CA ALA A 334 10.37 -4.54 39.57
C ALA A 334 8.92 -4.81 40.00
N LEU A 335 8.23 -5.80 39.41
CA LEU A 335 6.82 -6.13 39.65
C LEU A 335 5.83 -4.99 39.35
N GLU A 336 6.23 -4.03 38.50
CA GLU A 336 5.41 -2.89 38.06
C GLU A 336 4.60 -3.24 36.79
N PHE A 337 3.72 -4.24 36.89
CA PHE A 337 3.06 -4.84 35.72
C PHE A 337 2.24 -3.87 34.87
N GLU A 338 1.60 -2.87 35.47
CA GLU A 338 0.86 -1.84 34.71
C GLU A 338 1.80 -1.00 33.84
N ARG A 339 2.96 -0.59 34.38
CA ARG A 339 3.97 0.16 33.63
C ARG A 339 4.62 -0.72 32.56
N ALA A 340 4.93 -1.97 32.89
CA ALA A 340 5.42 -2.94 31.92
C ALA A 340 4.41 -3.12 30.76
N GLY A 341 3.11 -3.23 31.05
CA GLY A 341 2.04 -3.31 30.07
C GLY A 341 1.98 -2.08 29.15
N GLN A 342 2.09 -0.87 29.72
CA GLN A 342 2.15 0.36 28.93
C GLN A 342 3.37 0.38 27.97
N VAL A 343 4.54 -0.07 28.43
CA VAL A 343 5.75 -0.13 27.58
C VAL A 343 5.62 -1.21 26.51
N ARG A 344 5.03 -2.37 26.84
CA ARG A 344 4.71 -3.44 25.88
C ARG A 344 3.82 -2.94 24.75
N ASP A 345 2.77 -2.21 25.08
CA ASP A 345 1.84 -1.69 24.07
C ASP A 345 2.51 -0.68 23.13
N LYS A 346 3.49 0.09 23.63
CA LYS A 346 4.34 0.98 22.82
C LYS A 346 5.26 0.18 21.90
N LEU A 347 5.90 -0.86 22.43
CA LEU A 347 6.73 -1.77 21.65
C LEU A 347 5.92 -2.38 20.50
N HIS A 348 4.75 -2.92 20.77
CA HIS A 348 3.86 -3.47 19.73
C HIS A 348 3.44 -2.44 18.68
N ARG A 349 3.22 -1.17 19.05
CA ARG A 349 2.96 -0.11 18.06
C ARG A 349 4.15 0.09 17.11
N LEU A 350 5.38 0.10 17.61
CA LEU A 350 6.59 0.21 16.78
C LEU A 350 6.83 -1.05 15.94
N GLU A 351 6.64 -2.25 16.51
CA GLU A 351 6.78 -3.52 15.78
C GLU A 351 5.81 -3.60 14.60
N ARG A 352 4.56 -3.17 14.79
CA ARG A 352 3.56 -3.14 13.71
C ARG A 352 3.94 -2.16 12.60
N LEU A 353 4.50 -1.01 12.96
CA LEU A 353 5.01 -0.03 11.98
C LEU A 353 6.19 -0.60 11.18
N ARG A 354 7.14 -1.24 11.86
CA ARG A 354 8.29 -1.95 11.27
C ARG A 354 7.82 -3.04 10.31
N ALA A 355 6.95 -3.95 10.76
CA ALA A 355 6.46 -5.07 9.96
C ALA A 355 5.66 -4.61 8.74
N GLN A 356 4.97 -3.46 8.80
CA GLN A 356 4.31 -2.89 7.63
C GLN A 356 5.31 -2.43 6.57
N PHE A 357 6.39 -1.75 6.98
CA PHE A 357 7.42 -1.28 6.08
C PHE A 357 8.21 -2.43 5.43
N GLU A 358 8.58 -3.45 6.21
CA GLU A 358 9.31 -4.62 5.70
C GLU A 358 8.50 -5.40 4.66
N ARG A 359 7.21 -5.62 4.92
CA ARG A 359 6.32 -6.28 3.95
C ARG A 359 6.23 -5.53 2.64
N LEU A 360 6.13 -4.21 2.71
CA LEU A 360 6.13 -3.37 1.52
C LEU A 360 7.47 -3.45 0.79
N ARG A 361 8.60 -3.31 1.48
CA ARG A 361 9.94 -3.41 0.86
C ARG A 361 10.12 -4.75 0.17
N PHE A 362 9.73 -5.84 0.84
CA PHE A 362 9.75 -7.17 0.26
C PHE A 362 8.85 -7.27 -0.99
N ALA A 363 7.63 -6.71 -0.94
CA ALA A 363 6.75 -6.64 -2.11
C ALA A 363 7.39 -5.84 -3.26
N VAL A 364 8.03 -4.71 -2.99
CA VAL A 364 8.77 -3.93 -4.00
C VAL A 364 9.88 -4.78 -4.61
N GLU A 365 10.69 -5.45 -3.81
CA GLU A 365 11.83 -6.24 -4.29
C GLU A 365 11.38 -7.47 -5.09
N THR A 366 10.31 -8.14 -4.67
CA THR A 366 9.76 -9.33 -5.33
C THR A 366 8.95 -9.03 -6.60
N LEU A 367 8.38 -7.83 -6.74
CA LEU A 367 7.63 -7.44 -7.93
C LEU A 367 8.56 -6.98 -9.07
N THR A 368 9.52 -7.83 -9.45
CA THR A 368 10.41 -7.62 -10.59
C THR A 368 10.41 -8.84 -11.50
N PHE A 369 9.64 -8.80 -12.58
CA PHE A 369 9.43 -9.92 -13.51
C PHE A 369 8.83 -9.45 -14.84
N ALA A 370 8.82 -10.33 -15.84
CA ALA A 370 8.00 -10.18 -17.03
C ALA A 370 6.65 -10.88 -16.83
N TYR A 371 5.56 -10.22 -17.22
CA TYR A 371 4.21 -10.73 -17.08
C TYR A 371 3.54 -10.83 -18.46
N PRO A 372 3.55 -12.01 -19.10
CA PRO A 372 2.84 -12.25 -20.35
C PRO A 372 1.34 -12.43 -20.10
N VAL A 373 0.51 -11.70 -20.83
CA VAL A 373 -0.95 -11.75 -20.72
C VAL A 373 -1.55 -11.91 -22.11
N THR A 374 -2.24 -13.02 -22.33
CA THR A 374 -3.03 -13.24 -23.54
C THR A 374 -4.41 -12.64 -23.36
N GLY A 375 -4.74 -11.70 -24.24
CA GLY A 375 -5.94 -10.89 -24.18
C GLY A 375 -7.03 -11.32 -25.16
N HIS A 376 -7.99 -10.42 -25.33
CA HIS A 376 -9.04 -10.51 -26.34
C HIS A 376 -8.42 -10.60 -27.74
N GLY A 377 -8.94 -11.50 -28.58
CA GLY A 377 -8.42 -11.72 -29.94
C GLY A 377 -7.07 -12.45 -30.00
N ASN A 378 -6.68 -13.16 -28.94
CA ASN A 378 -5.37 -13.84 -28.80
C ASN A 378 -4.16 -12.88 -28.91
N GLU A 379 -4.38 -11.57 -28.72
CA GLU A 379 -3.30 -10.60 -28.63
C GLU A 379 -2.58 -10.78 -27.30
N THR A 380 -1.33 -11.25 -27.36
CA THR A 380 -0.48 -11.40 -26.17
C THR A 380 0.41 -10.18 -26.00
N ARG A 381 0.41 -9.62 -24.79
CA ARG A 381 1.29 -8.54 -24.38
C ARG A 381 2.16 -8.95 -23.21
N VAL A 382 3.37 -8.44 -23.17
CA VAL A 382 4.35 -8.70 -22.11
C VAL A 382 4.60 -7.40 -21.37
N TYR A 383 4.22 -7.38 -20.09
CA TYR A 383 4.49 -6.25 -19.20
C TYR A 383 5.81 -6.47 -18.48
N LEU A 384 6.75 -5.55 -18.64
CA LEU A 384 8.00 -5.58 -17.89
C LEU A 384 7.80 -4.81 -16.58
N VAL A 385 7.68 -5.56 -15.49
CA VAL A 385 7.45 -5.02 -14.15
C VAL A 385 8.77 -4.97 -13.42
N LYS A 386 9.17 -3.79 -12.95
CA LYS A 386 10.34 -3.64 -12.08
C LYS A 386 9.95 -2.85 -10.86
N ARG A 387 10.19 -3.45 -9.69
CA ARG A 387 9.90 -2.85 -8.39
C ARG A 387 8.45 -2.42 -8.21
N GLY A 388 7.53 -3.27 -8.65
CA GLY A 388 6.09 -3.03 -8.59
C GLY A 388 5.61 -1.86 -9.46
N THR A 389 6.32 -1.53 -10.53
CA THR A 389 5.83 -0.56 -11.53
C THR A 389 5.98 -1.15 -12.92
N VAL A 390 5.00 -0.92 -13.79
CA VAL A 390 5.05 -1.38 -15.19
C VAL A 390 5.91 -0.40 -15.99
N ARG A 391 7.15 -0.81 -16.31
CA ARG A 391 8.14 0.02 -17.01
C ARG A 391 8.02 -0.04 -18.53
N ALA A 392 7.56 -1.16 -19.06
CA ALA A 392 7.24 -1.31 -20.46
C ALA A 392 6.03 -2.22 -20.67
N ASP A 393 5.38 -1.98 -21.78
CA ASP A 393 4.25 -2.74 -22.30
C ASP A 393 4.58 -3.05 -23.77
N LEU A 394 4.92 -4.31 -24.03
CA LEU A 394 5.39 -4.78 -25.33
C LEU A 394 4.43 -5.82 -25.91
N LYS A 395 4.35 -5.90 -27.24
CA LYS A 395 3.71 -7.04 -27.92
C LYS A 395 4.61 -8.26 -27.78
N LEU A 396 4.03 -9.45 -27.79
CA LEU A 396 4.80 -10.68 -27.88
C LEU A 396 5.60 -10.68 -29.19
N PRO A 397 6.94 -10.79 -29.15
CA PRO A 397 7.76 -10.73 -30.36
C PRO A 397 7.53 -11.97 -31.22
N VAL A 398 7.26 -11.78 -32.51
CA VAL A 398 7.06 -12.86 -33.49
C VAL A 398 8.19 -12.95 -34.51
N SER A 399 8.92 -11.86 -34.72
CA SER A 399 10.05 -11.80 -35.65
C SER A 399 11.39 -11.64 -34.93
N ARG A 400 12.48 -12.06 -35.57
CA ARG A 400 13.84 -11.91 -35.04
C ARG A 400 14.19 -10.46 -34.66
N ARG A 401 13.70 -9.50 -35.43
CA ARG A 401 13.88 -8.07 -35.13
C ARG A 401 13.16 -7.69 -33.83
N GLU A 402 11.91 -8.08 -33.66
CA GLU A 402 11.15 -7.79 -32.44
C GLU A 402 11.73 -8.51 -31.21
N GLN A 403 12.29 -9.72 -31.38
CA GLN A 403 12.99 -10.44 -30.32
C GLN A 403 14.23 -9.67 -29.84
N LEU A 404 15.02 -9.12 -30.78
CA LEU A 404 16.16 -8.26 -30.46
C LEU A 404 15.72 -6.97 -29.76
N GLU A 405 14.66 -6.33 -30.24
CA GLU A 405 14.08 -5.14 -29.61
C GLU A 405 13.56 -5.44 -28.18
N PHE A 406 12.90 -6.59 -27.99
CA PHE A 406 12.46 -7.06 -26.67
C PHE A 406 13.66 -7.28 -25.72
N ALA A 407 14.72 -7.93 -26.21
CA ALA A 407 15.93 -8.19 -25.44
C ALA A 407 16.61 -6.87 -25.01
N GLU A 408 16.68 -5.88 -25.90
CA GLU A 408 17.22 -4.56 -25.59
C GLU A 408 16.40 -3.86 -24.50
N TRP A 409 15.07 -3.81 -24.65
CA TRP A 409 14.17 -3.23 -23.65
C TRP A 409 14.26 -3.91 -22.30
N SER A 410 14.24 -5.25 -22.30
CA SER A 410 14.37 -6.06 -21.09
C SER A 410 15.68 -5.79 -20.37
N ARG A 411 16.82 -5.80 -21.10
CA ARG A 411 18.12 -5.49 -20.50
C ARG A 411 18.17 -4.07 -19.95
N ARG A 412 17.66 -3.10 -20.70
CA ARG A 412 17.64 -1.69 -20.26
C ARG A 412 16.84 -1.50 -18.99
N ILE A 413 15.70 -2.17 -18.85
CA ILE A 413 14.84 -2.02 -17.66
C ILE A 413 15.45 -2.77 -16.48
N PHE A 414 15.76 -4.05 -16.63
CA PHE A 414 16.15 -4.90 -15.50
C PHE A 414 17.59 -4.66 -15.04
N HIS A 415 18.55 -4.40 -15.94
CA HIS A 415 19.96 -4.18 -15.56
C HIS A 415 20.33 -2.74 -15.26
N GLN A 416 19.42 -1.77 -15.44
CA GLN A 416 19.68 -0.41 -14.96
C GLN A 416 19.87 -0.41 -13.43
N PRO A 417 20.89 0.30 -12.91
CA PRO A 417 21.11 0.40 -11.48
C PRO A 417 19.88 1.03 -10.83
N ASP A 418 19.42 0.38 -9.78
CA ASP A 418 18.23 0.79 -9.06
C ASP A 418 18.49 2.07 -8.26
N ARG A 419 17.53 2.98 -8.26
CA ARG A 419 17.52 4.08 -7.29
C ARG A 419 17.40 3.48 -5.89
N PRO A 420 18.08 4.03 -4.87
CA PRO A 420 17.93 3.55 -3.50
C PRO A 420 16.45 3.49 -3.12
N THR A 421 16.00 2.33 -2.61
CA THR A 421 14.63 2.00 -2.16
C THR A 421 14.05 2.93 -1.10
N ARG A 422 14.87 3.84 -0.58
CA ARG A 422 14.50 4.78 0.49
C ARG A 422 13.40 5.75 0.08
N ILE A 423 13.23 6.04 -1.21
CA ILE A 423 12.19 6.95 -1.71
C ILE A 423 11.47 6.28 -2.87
N ILE A 424 10.25 5.81 -2.63
CA ILE A 424 9.32 5.39 -3.69
C ILE A 424 8.51 6.63 -4.07
N PRO A 425 8.59 7.12 -5.31
CA PRO A 425 7.77 8.25 -5.74
C PRO A 425 6.29 7.98 -5.56
N THR A 426 5.51 8.99 -5.14
CA THR A 426 4.06 8.87 -4.93
C THR A 426 3.34 8.23 -6.11
N HIS A 427 3.78 8.56 -7.33
CA HIS A 427 3.16 8.09 -8.57
C HIS A 427 3.45 6.61 -8.87
N GLU A 428 4.46 5.99 -8.27
CA GLU A 428 4.78 4.56 -8.46
C GLU A 428 3.96 3.67 -7.50
N ILE A 429 3.56 4.23 -6.36
CA ILE A 429 2.88 3.50 -5.29
C ILE A 429 1.52 2.96 -5.73
N ASP A 430 0.73 3.74 -6.45
CA ASP A 430 -0.59 3.24 -6.84
C ASP A 430 -0.48 2.13 -7.90
N GLU A 431 0.59 2.12 -8.72
CA GLU A 431 0.85 0.98 -9.61
C GLU A 431 1.30 -0.25 -8.82
N LEU A 432 2.15 -0.06 -7.80
CA LEU A 432 2.58 -1.13 -6.90
C LEU A 432 1.41 -1.76 -6.17
N LEU A 433 0.53 -0.94 -5.58
CA LEU A 433 -0.66 -1.41 -4.88
C LEU A 433 -1.65 -2.08 -5.82
N LEU A 434 -1.79 -1.56 -7.05
CA LEU A 434 -2.60 -2.19 -8.11
C LEU A 434 -2.06 -3.58 -8.44
N LEU A 435 -0.75 -3.72 -8.66
CA LEU A 435 -0.10 -4.99 -8.96
C LEU A 435 -0.23 -5.99 -7.80
N SER A 436 0.04 -5.55 -6.57
CA SER A 436 -0.16 -6.38 -5.37
C SER A 436 -1.60 -6.88 -5.26
N SER A 437 -2.58 -5.98 -5.40
CA SER A 437 -4.01 -6.33 -5.35
C SER A 437 -4.43 -7.25 -6.50
N TRP A 438 -3.86 -7.05 -7.69
CA TRP A 438 -4.12 -7.88 -8.87
C TRP A 438 -3.67 -9.31 -8.64
N PHE A 439 -2.41 -9.53 -8.29
CA PHE A 439 -1.86 -10.87 -8.09
C PHE A 439 -2.42 -11.57 -6.84
N GLN A 440 -2.82 -10.82 -5.81
CA GLN A 440 -3.55 -11.39 -4.68
C GLN A 440 -4.91 -11.97 -5.10
N ARG A 441 -5.64 -11.28 -5.99
CA ARG A 441 -6.94 -11.75 -6.51
C ARG A 441 -6.81 -12.78 -7.62
N HIS A 442 -5.65 -12.81 -8.28
CA HIS A 442 -5.35 -13.70 -9.40
C HIS A 442 -4.03 -14.46 -9.18
N PRO A 443 -3.98 -15.42 -8.23
CA PRO A 443 -2.80 -16.26 -7.98
C PRO A 443 -2.24 -16.95 -9.23
N ASP A 444 -3.14 -17.43 -10.11
CA ASP A 444 -2.77 -18.13 -11.34
C ASP A 444 -2.04 -17.22 -12.32
N GLU A 445 -2.34 -15.92 -12.31
CA GLU A 445 -1.64 -14.92 -13.13
C GLU A 445 -0.23 -14.68 -12.60
N PHE A 446 -0.02 -14.74 -11.28
CA PHE A 446 1.30 -14.61 -10.69
C PHE A 446 2.18 -15.81 -11.05
N ALA A 447 1.62 -17.02 -11.07
CA ALA A 447 2.34 -18.24 -11.46
C ALA A 447 2.81 -18.24 -12.94
N ARG A 448 2.23 -17.38 -13.79
CA ARG A 448 2.61 -17.21 -15.21
C ARG A 448 3.72 -16.18 -15.44
N THR A 449 4.13 -15.48 -14.38
CA THR A 449 5.23 -14.51 -14.46
C THR A 449 6.56 -15.23 -14.70
N LEU A 450 7.47 -14.54 -15.38
CA LEU A 450 8.79 -15.06 -15.71
C LEU A 450 9.86 -14.15 -15.12
N GLU A 451 10.87 -14.76 -14.51
CA GLU A 451 12.05 -14.03 -14.09
C GLU A 451 12.73 -13.35 -15.29
N PRO A 452 13.41 -12.20 -15.12
CA PRO A 452 14.01 -11.44 -16.23
C PRO A 452 14.86 -12.30 -17.19
N GLU A 453 15.68 -13.20 -16.65
CA GLU A 453 16.52 -14.11 -17.46
C GLU A 453 15.72 -15.21 -18.17
N GLN A 454 14.61 -15.67 -17.58
CA GLN A 454 13.72 -16.63 -18.21
C GLN A 454 12.94 -15.96 -19.36
N ALA A 455 12.47 -14.73 -19.14
CA ALA A 455 11.79 -13.94 -20.15
C ALA A 455 12.71 -13.62 -21.35
N LEU A 456 13.98 -13.28 -21.09
CA LEU A 456 14.98 -13.09 -22.15
C LEU A 456 15.21 -14.36 -22.97
N ARG A 457 15.28 -15.53 -22.33
CA ARG A 457 15.40 -16.81 -23.05
C ARG A 457 14.14 -17.19 -23.82
N ALA A 458 12.96 -16.88 -23.28
CA ALA A 458 11.69 -17.24 -23.90
C ALA A 458 11.32 -16.35 -25.09
N PHE A 459 11.67 -15.06 -25.04
CA PHE A 459 11.16 -14.06 -26.00
C PHE A 459 12.26 -13.26 -26.71
N GLY A 460 13.50 -13.31 -26.24
CA GLY A 460 14.62 -12.52 -26.78
C GLY A 460 15.69 -13.32 -27.51
N ALA A 461 15.46 -14.63 -27.74
CA ALA A 461 16.38 -15.55 -28.39
C ALA A 461 16.12 -15.68 -29.90
#